data_AF-A0A199V9M9-F1
#
_entry.id   AF-A0A199V9M9-F1
#
_cell.length_a   1.000
_cell.length_b   1.000
_cell.length_c   1.000
_cell.angle_alpha   90.00
_cell.angle_beta   90.00
_cell.angle_gamma   90.00
#
_symmetry.space_group_name_H-M   'P 1'
#
loop_
_entity.id
_entity.type
_entity.pdbx_description
1 polymer ?
#
loop_
_entity_poly.entity_id
_entity_poly.type
_entity_poly.pdbx_seq_one_letter_code
_entity_poly.pdbx_strand_id
1 'polypeptide(L)'
;MEYVVFHGTVIAEGPEAYQEFYIRHLDESPIISEAEGRRLVHSLEAAIERRNTEGIRLELCCEDRFGLLSDVTRIFRENGLSVTHAEVSTRGAQAVNVFYVMDATGGPVESQTIEAVRNKIGEKILHVRDDLKSKSPTKDSGSSSFGNMIRSRSEKFLYNLGLIRSCS
;
A
#
# COMPACT_ATOMS: atom_id res chain seq x y z
N MET A 1 1.38 0.30 19.60
CA MET A 1 1.07 -1.13 19.37
C MET A 1 2.30 -1.92 19.71
N GLU A 2 2.22 -2.78 20.72
CA GLU A 2 3.36 -3.55 21.24
C GLU A 2 3.37 -4.97 20.67
N TYR A 3 3.44 -5.07 19.34
CA TYR A 3 3.45 -6.34 18.63
C TYR A 3 4.69 -6.45 17.75
N VAL A 4 5.10 -7.68 17.47
CA VAL A 4 6.19 -7.99 16.54
C VAL A 4 5.75 -9.07 15.57
N VAL A 5 6.08 -8.86 14.29
CA VAL A 5 6.08 -9.94 13.29
C VAL A 5 7.38 -10.72 13.51
N PHE A 6 7.28 -11.91 14.09
CA PHE A 6 8.46 -12.72 14.41
C PHE A 6 8.78 -13.79 13.37
N HIS A 7 7.80 -14.09 12.50
CA HIS A 7 8.00 -14.92 11.31
C HIS A 7 7.08 -14.45 10.19
N GLY A 8 7.47 -14.70 8.95
CA GLY A 8 6.65 -14.44 7.79
C GLY A 8 7.02 -15.37 6.65
N THR A 9 6.02 -15.76 5.87
CA THR A 9 6.19 -16.59 4.68
C THR A 9 5.57 -15.88 3.50
N VAL A 10 6.21 -16.04 2.33
CA VAL A 10 5.67 -15.59 1.06
C VAL A 10 5.58 -16.80 0.15
N ILE A 11 4.38 -17.05 -0.37
CA ILE A 11 4.09 -18.17 -1.25
C ILE A 11 3.54 -17.57 -2.54
N ALA A 12 4.21 -17.80 -3.66
CA ALA A 12 3.69 -17.41 -4.97
C ALA A 12 3.25 -18.67 -5.71
N GLU A 13 1.98 -18.74 -6.11
CA GLU A 13 1.40 -19.87 -6.85
C GLU A 13 0.58 -19.33 -8.02
N GLY A 14 1.01 -19.61 -9.25
CA GLY A 14 0.36 -19.09 -10.45
C GLY A 14 0.36 -17.55 -10.50
N PRO A 15 -0.79 -16.90 -10.78
CA PRO A 15 -0.90 -15.44 -10.80
C PRO A 15 -1.05 -14.83 -9.39
N GLU A 16 -1.10 -15.66 -8.35
CA GLU A 16 -1.40 -15.24 -6.99
C GLU A 16 -0.15 -15.30 -6.10
N ALA A 17 -0.10 -14.38 -5.14
CA ALA A 17 0.90 -14.40 -4.08
C ALA A 17 0.19 -14.23 -2.73
N TYR A 18 0.57 -15.08 -1.79
CA TYR A 18 0.12 -15.07 -0.41
C TYR A 18 1.27 -14.67 0.50
N GLN A 19 0.98 -13.79 1.45
CA GLN A 19 1.89 -13.43 2.50
C GLN A 19 1.24 -13.73 3.85
N GLU A 20 1.86 -14.61 4.63
CA GLU A 20 1.41 -14.91 5.99
C GLU A 20 2.38 -14.29 6.99
N PHE A 21 1.83 -13.66 8.02
CA PHE A 21 2.59 -13.07 9.11
C PHE A 21 2.22 -13.72 10.44
N TYR A 22 3.25 -14.10 11.20
CA TYR A 22 3.11 -14.63 12.54
C TYR A 22 3.42 -13.51 13.51
N ILE A 23 2.41 -13.12 14.28
CA ILE A 23 2.44 -11.94 15.12
C ILE A 23 2.22 -12.36 16.57
N ARG A 24 3.00 -11.77 17.47
CA ARG A 24 2.87 -11.91 18.92
C ARG A 24 3.12 -10.58 19.60
N HIS A 25 2.86 -10.50 20.89
CA HIS A 25 3.27 -9.33 21.67
C HIS A 25 4.79 -9.21 21.74
N LEU A 26 5.29 -7.98 21.93
CA LEU A 26 6.71 -7.69 22.12
C LEU A 26 7.30 -8.47 23.32
N ASP A 27 6.50 -8.69 24.37
CA ASP A 27 6.85 -9.47 25.57
C ASP A 27 6.75 -11.00 25.36
N GLU A 28 6.56 -11.44 24.12
CA GLU A 28 6.44 -12.84 23.71
C GLU A 28 5.15 -13.54 24.11
N SER A 29 4.22 -12.84 24.78
CA SER A 29 2.92 -13.40 25.10
C SER A 29 2.06 -13.61 23.84
N PRO A 30 1.21 -14.66 23.80
CA PRO A 30 0.29 -14.88 22.70
C PRO A 30 -0.87 -13.88 22.76
N ILE A 31 -1.59 -13.72 21.66
CA ILE A 31 -2.86 -12.99 21.64
C ILE A 31 -3.91 -13.86 22.33
N ILE A 32 -4.48 -13.38 23.44
CA ILE A 32 -5.27 -14.24 24.35
C ILE A 32 -6.77 -14.09 24.12
N SER A 33 -7.22 -12.92 23.64
CA SER A 33 -8.65 -12.63 23.50
C SER A 33 -9.08 -12.40 22.04
N GLU A 34 -10.30 -12.84 21.72
CA GLU A 34 -10.91 -12.61 20.40
C GLU A 34 -11.04 -11.10 20.09
N ALA A 35 -11.40 -10.31 21.10
CA ALA A 35 -11.53 -8.87 20.95
C ALA A 35 -10.19 -8.19 20.60
N GLU A 36 -9.09 -8.65 21.20
CA GLU A 36 -7.74 -8.20 20.86
C GLU A 36 -7.33 -8.62 19.46
N GLY A 37 -7.52 -9.90 19.10
CA GLY A 37 -7.25 -10.40 17.76
C GLY A 37 -7.99 -9.60 16.70
N ARG A 38 -9.28 -9.28 16.92
CA ARG A 38 -10.07 -8.47 16.00
C ARG A 38 -9.54 -7.04 15.84
N ARG A 39 -9.12 -6.40 16.94
CA ARG A 39 -8.50 -5.06 16.88
C ARG A 39 -7.17 -5.09 16.12
N LEU A 40 -6.36 -6.14 16.32
CA LEU A 40 -5.10 -6.32 15.60
C LEU A 40 -5.34 -6.48 14.10
N VAL A 41 -6.25 -7.38 13.70
CA VAL A 41 -6.62 -7.60 12.30
C VAL A 41 -7.07 -6.30 11.65
N HIS A 42 -8.01 -5.58 12.26
CA HIS A 42 -8.49 -4.31 11.73
C HIS A 42 -7.37 -3.27 11.57
N SER A 43 -6.42 -3.26 12.51
CA SER A 43 -5.29 -2.34 12.45
C SER A 43 -4.30 -2.70 11.35
N LEU A 44 -4.10 -4.00 11.08
CA LEU A 44 -3.28 -4.49 9.98
C LEU A 44 -3.94 -4.21 8.63
N GLU A 45 -5.23 -4.50 8.48
CA GLU A 45 -6.02 -4.16 7.29
C GLU A 45 -5.88 -2.67 6.97
N ALA A 46 -6.16 -1.82 7.95
CA ALA A 46 -6.04 -0.38 7.76
C ALA A 46 -4.58 0.06 7.48
N ALA A 47 -3.56 -0.63 8.01
CA ALA A 47 -2.16 -0.32 7.72
C ALA A 47 -1.76 -0.73 6.29
N ILE A 48 -2.32 -1.83 5.78
CA ILE A 48 -2.14 -2.29 4.39
C ILE A 48 -2.84 -1.31 3.45
N GLU A 49 -4.10 -0.96 3.72
CA GLU A 49 -4.88 -0.01 2.91
C GLU A 49 -4.19 1.35 2.81
N ARG A 50 -3.63 1.86 3.92
CA ARG A 50 -2.85 3.13 3.91
C ARG A 50 -1.58 3.08 3.06
N ARG A 51 -1.05 1.87 2.79
CA ARG A 51 0.13 1.65 1.95
C ARG A 51 -0.24 1.21 0.54
N ASN A 52 -1.52 0.92 0.27
CA ASN A 52 -1.99 0.64 -1.07
C ASN A 52 -2.06 1.98 -1.84
N THR A 53 -1.09 2.19 -2.72
CA THR A 53 -1.00 3.42 -3.50
C THR A 53 -1.89 3.31 -4.73
N GLU A 54 -3.08 3.92 -4.66
CA GLU A 54 -4.00 4.04 -5.79
C GLU A 54 -3.88 5.40 -6.48
N GLY A 55 -3.99 5.40 -7.81
CA GLY A 55 -3.98 6.62 -8.63
C GLY A 55 -2.78 6.73 -9.56
N ILE A 56 -2.69 7.86 -10.25
CA ILE A 56 -1.58 8.20 -11.16
C ILE A 56 -0.38 8.63 -10.32
N ARG A 57 0.79 8.09 -10.65
CA ARG A 57 2.04 8.40 -9.98
C ARG A 57 2.73 9.60 -10.63
N LEU A 58 2.90 10.67 -9.87
CA LEU A 58 3.57 11.91 -10.27
C LEU A 58 4.88 12.06 -9.48
N GLU A 59 6.00 12.21 -10.19
CA GLU A 59 7.30 12.46 -9.59
C GLU A 59 7.70 13.92 -9.77
N LEU A 60 7.98 14.59 -8.67
CA LEU A 60 8.49 15.96 -8.63
C LEU A 60 9.99 15.94 -8.30
N CYS A 61 10.81 16.51 -9.18
CA CYS A 61 12.24 16.70 -8.94
C CYS A 61 12.67 18.13 -9.28
N CYS A 62 13.01 18.92 -8.26
CA CYS A 62 13.49 20.31 -8.44
C CYS A 62 14.31 20.78 -7.24
N GLU A 63 14.84 22.00 -7.32
CA GLU A 63 15.46 22.66 -6.17
C GLU A 63 14.42 22.83 -5.05
N ASP A 64 14.79 22.40 -3.85
CA ASP A 64 13.94 22.54 -2.68
C ASP A 64 13.92 24.00 -2.23
N ARG A 65 12.73 24.52 -1.99
CA ARG A 65 12.53 25.89 -1.55
C ARG A 65 11.37 25.98 -0.59
N PHE A 66 11.42 27.00 0.26
CA PHE A 66 10.30 27.31 1.13
C PHE A 66 9.00 27.46 0.32
N GLY A 67 7.94 26.80 0.78
CA GLY A 67 6.62 26.82 0.14
C GLY A 67 6.44 25.88 -1.06
N LEU A 68 7.47 25.15 -1.52
CA LEU A 68 7.36 24.27 -2.70
C LEU A 68 6.18 23.29 -2.62
N LEU A 69 6.07 22.53 -1.53
CA LEU A 69 4.98 21.58 -1.34
C LEU A 69 3.62 22.26 -1.24
N SER A 70 3.56 23.46 -0.64
CA SER A 70 2.34 24.23 -0.55
C SER A 70 1.87 24.66 -1.94
N ASP A 71 2.77 25.15 -2.79
CA ASP A 71 2.45 25.54 -4.16
C ASP A 71 1.99 24.34 -4.99
N VAL A 72 2.72 23.23 -4.92
CA VAL A 72 2.41 21.99 -5.67
C VAL A 72 1.05 21.42 -5.25
N THR A 73 0.82 21.23 -3.95
CA THR A 73 -0.44 20.67 -3.45
C THR A 73 -1.62 21.61 -3.68
N ARG A 74 -1.39 22.93 -3.65
CA ARG A 74 -2.39 23.93 -4.05
C ARG A 74 -2.76 23.77 -5.52
N ILE A 75 -1.78 23.62 -6.41
CA ILE A 75 -2.05 23.39 -7.84
C ILE A 75 -2.85 22.09 -8.01
N PHE A 76 -2.50 20.99 -7.32
CA PHE A 76 -3.29 19.76 -7.38
C PHE A 76 -4.76 20.01 -6.99
N ARG A 77 -4.99 20.62 -5.82
CA ARG A 77 -6.34 20.93 -5.33
C ARG A 77 -7.13 21.82 -6.28
N GLU A 78 -6.50 22.85 -6.85
CA GLU A 78 -7.15 23.78 -7.78
C GLU A 78 -7.48 23.17 -9.15
N ASN A 79 -6.88 22.02 -9.50
CA ASN A 79 -7.22 21.26 -10.71
C ASN A 79 -8.06 20.00 -10.39
N GLY A 80 -8.66 19.92 -9.20
CA GLY A 80 -9.53 18.80 -8.84
C GLY A 80 -8.81 17.48 -8.55
N LEU A 81 -7.51 17.53 -8.24
CA LEU A 81 -6.77 16.34 -7.83
C LEU A 81 -6.78 16.18 -6.31
N SER A 82 -6.96 14.94 -5.86
CA SER A 82 -6.77 14.50 -4.48
C SER A 82 -5.49 13.67 -4.38
N VAL A 83 -4.67 13.93 -3.37
CA VAL A 83 -3.45 13.16 -3.08
C VAL A 83 -3.81 12.01 -2.15
N THR A 84 -3.70 10.77 -2.63
CA THR A 84 -3.98 9.55 -1.87
C THR A 84 -2.77 9.10 -1.07
N HIS A 85 -1.58 9.29 -1.62
CA HIS A 85 -0.32 8.96 -1.00
C HIS A 85 0.77 9.94 -1.44
N ALA A 86 1.70 10.25 -0.53
CA ALA A 86 2.86 11.08 -0.85
C ALA A 86 4.11 10.56 -0.14
N GLU A 87 5.18 10.40 -0.91
CA GLU A 87 6.53 10.22 -0.38
C GLU A 87 7.26 11.54 -0.59
N VAL A 88 7.71 12.15 0.50
CA VAL A 88 8.36 13.47 0.47
C VAL A 88 9.75 13.35 1.03
N SER A 89 10.75 13.78 0.25
CA SER A 89 12.14 13.74 0.67
C SER A 89 12.96 14.86 0.06
N THR A 90 14.00 15.29 0.79
CA THR A 90 14.99 16.26 0.31
C THR A 90 16.35 15.58 0.27
N ARG A 91 17.04 15.65 -0.87
CA ARG A 91 18.38 15.11 -1.09
C ARG A 91 19.33 16.24 -1.45
N GLY A 92 20.16 16.66 -0.49
CA GLY A 92 20.97 17.86 -0.65
C GLY A 92 20.07 19.09 -0.81
N ALA A 93 20.20 19.80 -1.93
CA ALA A 93 19.35 20.95 -2.26
C ALA A 93 18.14 20.60 -3.14
N GLN A 94 17.89 19.32 -3.44
CA GLN A 94 16.79 18.91 -4.31
C GLN A 94 15.64 18.27 -3.53
N ALA A 95 14.42 18.70 -3.83
CA ALA A 95 13.21 18.00 -3.45
C ALA A 95 12.96 16.85 -4.44
N VAL A 96 12.74 15.66 -3.90
CA VAL A 96 12.45 14.43 -4.65
C VAL A 96 11.21 13.81 -4.03
N ASN A 97 10.06 14.11 -4.63
CA ASN A 97 8.75 13.75 -4.10
C ASN A 97 7.97 12.89 -5.08
N VAL A 98 7.20 11.96 -4.54
CA VAL A 98 6.26 11.12 -5.29
C VAL A 98 4.87 11.40 -4.75
N PHE A 99 3.93 11.66 -5.65
CA PHE A 99 2.52 11.83 -5.31
C PHE A 99 1.70 10.80 -6.09
N TYR A 100 0.81 10.11 -5.39
CA TYR A 100 -0.25 9.34 -6.03
C TYR A 100 -1.51 10.18 -5.99
N VAL A 101 -2.09 10.42 -7.17
CA VAL A 101 -3.24 11.32 -7.32
C VAL A 101 -4.41 10.63 -7.99
N MET A 102 -5.59 10.99 -7.53
CA MET A 102 -6.87 10.60 -8.09
C MET A 102 -7.71 11.85 -8.34
N ASP A 103 -8.79 11.70 -9.11
CA ASP A 103 -9.78 12.76 -9.19
C ASP A 103 -10.39 13.02 -7.79
N ALA A 104 -10.86 14.24 -7.53
CA ALA A 104 -11.43 14.62 -6.24
C ALA A 104 -12.63 13.76 -5.82
N THR A 105 -13.31 13.10 -6.77
CA THR A 105 -14.40 12.14 -6.51
C THR A 105 -13.91 10.74 -6.13
N GLY A 106 -12.60 10.48 -6.17
CA GLY A 106 -12.02 9.14 -6.03
C GLY A 106 -12.04 8.33 -7.33
N GLY A 107 -12.20 8.99 -8.48
CA GLY A 107 -12.13 8.37 -9.80
C GLY A 107 -10.74 8.42 -10.46
N PRO A 108 -10.59 7.79 -11.65
CA PRO A 108 -9.41 7.98 -12.48
C PRO A 108 -9.29 9.44 -12.93
N VAL A 109 -8.05 9.91 -13.06
CA VAL A 109 -7.76 11.29 -13.52
C VAL A 109 -7.76 11.35 -15.05
N GLU A 110 -8.40 12.38 -15.61
CA GLU A 110 -8.35 12.65 -17.04
C GLU A 110 -6.97 13.16 -17.49
N SER A 111 -6.50 12.71 -18.66
CA SER A 111 -5.18 13.11 -19.20
C SER A 111 -5.02 14.63 -19.34
N GLN A 112 -6.11 15.34 -19.69
CA GLN A 112 -6.10 16.81 -19.82
C GLN A 112 -5.80 17.50 -18.49
N THR A 113 -6.31 16.96 -17.38
CA THR A 113 -6.03 17.47 -16.03
C THR A 113 -4.57 17.28 -15.66
N ILE A 114 -3.99 16.12 -16.00
CA ILE A 114 -2.57 15.85 -15.78
C ILE A 114 -1.70 16.81 -16.59
N GLU A 115 -2.03 17.04 -17.86
CA GLU A 115 -1.33 18.02 -18.71
C GLU A 115 -1.45 19.44 -18.16
N ALA A 116 -2.63 19.87 -17.71
CA ALA A 116 -2.82 21.18 -17.10
C ALA A 116 -1.97 21.39 -15.84
N VAL A 117 -1.86 20.36 -14.99
CA VAL A 117 -1.03 20.39 -13.78
C VAL A 117 0.46 20.42 -14.14
N ARG A 118 0.90 19.62 -15.12
CA ARG A 118 2.29 19.64 -15.61
C ARG A 118 2.66 20.97 -16.24
N ASN A 119 1.74 21.61 -16.96
CA ASN A 119 1.96 22.94 -17.53
C ASN A 119 2.13 24.02 -16.44
N LYS A 120 1.37 23.92 -15.33
CA LYS A 120 1.47 24.86 -14.20
C LYS A 120 2.74 24.66 -13.35
N ILE A 121 3.15 23.42 -13.11
CA ILE A 121 4.32 23.09 -12.27
C ILE A 121 5.63 23.14 -13.08
N GLY A 122 5.57 22.70 -14.33
CA GLY A 122 6.71 22.57 -15.24
C GLY A 122 6.91 21.12 -15.68
N GLU A 123 6.84 20.87 -16.98
CA GLU A 123 6.93 19.52 -17.56
C GLU A 123 8.26 18.80 -17.30
N LYS A 124 9.33 19.57 -17.11
CA LYS A 124 10.68 19.07 -16.79
C LYS A 124 10.87 18.74 -15.30
N ILE A 125 9.94 19.18 -14.46
CA ILE A 125 10.00 19.06 -13.00
C ILE A 125 9.01 18.00 -12.53
N LEU A 126 7.85 17.91 -13.17
CA LEU A 126 6.79 16.96 -12.85
C LEU A 126 6.62 15.90 -13.95
N HIS A 127 7.04 14.68 -13.63
CA HIS A 127 6.97 13.52 -14.51
C HIS A 127 5.80 12.61 -14.14
N VAL A 128 5.13 12.06 -15.14
CA VAL A 128 4.08 11.04 -14.96
C VAL A 128 4.72 9.68 -15.14
N ARG A 129 4.49 8.75 -14.21
CA ARG A 129 4.84 7.34 -14.37
C ARG A 129 3.59 6.52 -14.57
N ASP A 130 3.53 5.82 -15.70
CA ASP A 130 2.48 4.85 -16.01
C ASP A 130 2.77 3.52 -15.31
N ASP A 131 2.60 3.46 -14.00
CA ASP A 131 2.74 2.20 -13.24
C ASP A 131 1.46 1.32 -13.31
N LEU A 132 0.44 1.76 -14.06
CA LEU A 132 -0.81 1.02 -14.27
C LEU A 132 -0.74 0.13 -15.52
N LYS A 133 0.04 -0.95 -15.46
CA LYS A 133 -0.20 -2.13 -16.30
C LYS A 133 -0.60 -3.33 -15.43
N SER A 134 -1.78 -3.87 -15.77
CA SER A 134 -2.44 -5.10 -15.33
C SER A 134 -3.12 -5.15 -13.95
N LYS A 135 -4.32 -4.56 -13.84
CA LYS A 135 -5.44 -5.29 -13.23
C LYS A 135 -6.50 -5.50 -14.32
N SER A 136 -6.56 -6.71 -14.88
CA SER A 136 -7.74 -7.15 -15.62
C SER A 136 -8.91 -7.28 -14.63
N PRO A 137 -10.13 -6.83 -14.96
CA PRO A 137 -11.29 -7.05 -14.11
C PRO A 137 -11.74 -8.51 -14.25
N THR A 138 -11.41 -9.37 -13.29
CA THR A 138 -12.08 -10.65 -13.14
C THR A 138 -13.42 -10.40 -12.46
N LYS A 139 -14.50 -10.47 -13.24
CA LYS A 139 -15.83 -10.76 -12.71
C LYS A 139 -15.76 -12.15 -12.09
N ASP A 140 -16.01 -12.27 -10.79
CA ASP A 140 -16.50 -13.53 -10.26
C ASP A 140 -17.68 -13.30 -9.32
N SER A 141 -18.85 -13.61 -9.88
CA SER A 141 -20.02 -14.07 -9.16
C SER A 141 -19.68 -15.42 -8.53
N GLY A 142 -19.53 -15.48 -7.21
CA GLY A 142 -19.29 -16.78 -6.56
C GLY A 142 -19.08 -16.65 -5.06
N SER A 143 -20.18 -16.70 -4.31
CA SER A 143 -20.16 -17.02 -2.88
C SER A 143 -19.33 -18.29 -2.66
N SER A 144 -18.20 -18.22 -1.96
CA SER A 144 -17.55 -19.41 -1.42
C SER A 144 -16.81 -19.09 -0.12
N SER A 145 -17.01 -19.98 0.84
CA SER A 145 -16.50 -19.94 2.21
C SER A 145 -15.02 -20.36 2.22
N PHE A 146 -14.10 -19.39 2.42
CA PHE A 146 -12.65 -19.61 2.39
C PHE A 146 -12.02 -19.90 3.77
N GLY A 147 -12.81 -20.17 4.81
CA GLY A 147 -12.30 -20.30 6.18
C GLY A 147 -11.47 -21.57 6.47
N ASN A 148 -11.55 -22.62 5.63
CA ASN A 148 -11.09 -23.96 6.04
C ASN A 148 -9.94 -24.56 5.21
N MET A 149 -9.39 -23.89 4.19
CA MET A 149 -8.33 -24.48 3.34
C MET A 149 -6.89 -24.00 3.63
N ILE A 150 -6.72 -22.89 4.35
CA ILE A 150 -5.39 -22.26 4.53
C ILE A 150 -4.54 -22.97 5.59
N ARG A 151 -5.17 -23.48 6.65
CA ARG A 151 -4.48 -24.06 7.82
C ARG A 151 -3.58 -25.27 7.48
N SER A 152 -3.95 -26.08 6.50
CA SER A 152 -3.29 -27.39 6.27
C SER A 152 -1.91 -27.33 5.62
N ARG A 153 -1.57 -26.24 4.91
CA ARG A 153 -0.34 -26.18 4.09
C ARG A 153 0.79 -25.41 4.76
N SER A 154 0.48 -24.32 5.45
CA SER A 154 1.44 -23.61 6.29
C SER A 154 1.89 -24.45 7.49
N GLU A 155 0.97 -25.21 8.12
CA GLU A 155 1.34 -26.17 9.17
C GLU A 155 2.35 -27.22 8.68
N LYS A 156 2.22 -27.75 7.46
CA LYS A 156 3.20 -28.69 6.89
C LYS A 156 4.56 -28.04 6.61
N PHE A 157 4.56 -26.81 6.13
CA PHE A 157 5.80 -26.07 5.86
C PHE A 157 6.54 -25.73 7.16
N LEU A 158 5.81 -25.25 8.18
CA LEU A 158 6.35 -24.97 9.51
C LEU A 158 6.81 -26.24 10.25
N TYR A 159 6.11 -27.36 10.06
CA TYR A 159 6.54 -28.66 10.57
C TYR A 159 7.88 -29.09 9.94
N ASN A 160 8.02 -28.96 8.62
CA ASN A 160 9.28 -29.28 7.92
C ASN A 160 10.45 -28.36 8.33
N LEU A 161 10.15 -27.14 8.79
CA LEU A 161 11.13 -26.19 9.34
C LEU A 161 11.37 -26.38 10.85
N GLY A 162 10.66 -27.30 11.51
CA GLY A 162 10.77 -27.54 12.97
C GLY A 162 10.20 -26.42 13.84
N LEU A 163 9.40 -25.50 13.27
CA LEU A 163 8.87 -24.32 13.95
C LEU A 163 7.59 -24.61 14.76
N ILE A 164 6.94 -25.75 14.52
CA ILE A 164 5.80 -26.23 15.31
C ILE A 164 5.96 -27.72 15.61
N ARG A 165 5.58 -28.15 16.82
CA ARG A 165 5.48 -29.57 17.20
C ARG A 165 4.04 -30.03 17.06
N SER A 166 3.84 -31.19 16.45
CA SER A 166 2.53 -31.84 16.33
C SER A 166 1.92 -32.08 17.71
N CYS A 167 0.76 -31.49 17.99
CA CYS A 167 -0.11 -31.97 19.07
C CYS A 167 -0.99 -33.06 18.47
N SER A 168 -0.80 -34.30 18.95
CA SER A 168 -1.72 -35.42 18.70
C SER A 168 -3.03 -35.24 19.45
#